data_AF-A0A969MFI6-F1
#
_entry.id   AF-A0A969MFI6-F1
#
_cell.length_a   1.000
_cell.length_b   1.000
_cell.length_c   1.000
_cell.angle_alpha   90.00
_cell.angle_beta   90.00
_cell.angle_gamma   90.00
#
_symmetry.space_group_name_H-M   'P 1'
#
loop_
_entity.id
_entity.type
_entity.pdbx_description
1 polymer ?
#
loop_
_entity_poly.entity_id
_entity_poly.type
_entity_poly.pdbx_seq_one_letter_code
_entity_poly.pdbx_strand_id
1 'polypeptide(L)' 'MLYPKTILNETFSHQPSLKKDVWFALKNISDEALISGGRVYGGGLHKLEPKELGNVLVDLSPIASIGNKLVY' A
#
# COMPACT_ATOMS: atom_id res chain seq x y z
N MET A 1 0.91 13.94 10.38
CA MET A 1 2.04 13.02 10.11
C MET A 1 1.50 11.60 10.03
N LEU A 2 1.81 10.87 8.94
CA LEU A 2 1.49 9.44 8.81
C LEU A 2 2.47 8.64 9.67
N TYR A 3 2.18 8.55 10.97
CA TYR A 3 2.80 7.53 11.81
C TYR A 3 1.98 6.25 11.75
N PRO A 4 2.62 5.07 11.71
CA PRO A 4 1.90 3.81 11.86
C PRO A 4 1.11 3.86 13.17
N LYS A 5 -0.17 3.51 13.11
CA LYS A 5 -0.98 3.28 14.31
C LYS A 5 -0.26 2.26 15.19
N THR A 6 -0.43 2.33 16.51
CA THR A 6 0.26 1.47 17.48
C THR A 6 0.24 -0.01 17.08
N ILE A 7 -0.92 -0.50 16.64
CA ILE A 7 -1.13 -1.88 16.14
C ILE A 7 -0.19 -2.23 14.97
N LEU A 8 -0.01 -1.33 14.02
CA LEU A 8 0.86 -1.55 12.86
C LEU A 8 2.33 -1.56 13.29
N ASN A 9 2.70 -0.71 14.26
CA ASN A 9 4.06 -0.67 14.79
C ASN A 9 4.40 -1.94 15.60
N GLU A 10 3.46 -2.44 16.41
CA GLU A 10 3.59 -3.73 17.10
C GLU A 10 3.74 -4.88 16.09
N THR A 11 2.90 -4.90 15.05
CA THR A 11 2.97 -5.92 13.99
C THR A 11 4.34 -5.92 13.31
N PHE A 12 4.85 -4.74 12.97
CA PHE A 12 6.19 -4.59 12.39
C PHE A 12 7.34 -4.92 13.34
N SER A 13 7.11 -4.89 14.65
CA SER A 13 8.12 -5.27 15.65
C SER A 13 8.20 -6.79 15.78
N HIS A 14 7.06 -7.49 15.72
CA HIS A 14 6.98 -8.94 15.73
C HIS A 14 7.41 -9.56 14.39
N GLN A 15 7.13 -8.90 13.27
CA GLN A 15 7.52 -9.38 11.94
C GLN A 15 8.12 -8.25 11.08
N PRO A 16 9.42 -7.96 11.25
CA PRO A 16 10.09 -6.86 10.54
C PRO A 16 10.07 -6.95 9.01
N SER A 17 9.99 -8.17 8.44
CA SER A 17 9.91 -8.39 6.99
C SER A 17 8.67 -7.73 6.36
N LEU A 18 7.57 -7.63 7.11
CA LEU A 18 6.33 -7.01 6.63
C LEU A 18 6.50 -5.54 6.24
N LYS A 19 7.49 -4.83 6.80
CA LYS A 19 7.78 -3.44 6.38
C LYS A 19 8.12 -3.39 4.89
N LYS A 20 8.92 -4.35 4.43
CA LYS A 20 9.33 -4.47 3.03
C LYS A 20 8.14 -4.86 2.16
N ASP A 21 7.32 -5.80 2.63
CA ASP A 21 6.13 -6.25 1.89
C ASP A 21 5.09 -5.14 1.73
N VAL A 22 4.80 -4.39 2.82
CA VAL A 22 3.93 -3.21 2.78
C VAL A 22 4.48 -2.15 1.83
N TRP A 23 5.78 -1.88 1.88
CA TRP A 23 6.41 -0.94 0.95
C TRP A 23 6.29 -1.40 -0.51
N PHE A 24 6.50 -2.69 -0.80
CA PHE A 24 6.30 -3.24 -2.14
C PHE A 24 4.84 -3.16 -2.59
N ALA A 25 3.89 -3.43 -1.71
CA ALA A 25 2.46 -3.29 -2.01
C ALA A 25 2.14 -1.86 -2.45
N LEU A 26 2.54 -0.88 -1.62
CA LEU A 26 2.28 0.53 -1.87
C LEU A 26 2.99 1.05 -3.12
N LYS A 27 4.22 0.58 -3.38
CA LYS A 27 4.99 0.95 -4.57
C LYS A 27 4.39 0.42 -5.87
N ASN A 28 3.71 -0.72 -5.84
CA ASN A 28 3.14 -1.37 -7.02
C ASN A 28 1.67 -1.01 -7.29
N ILE A 29 1.12 -0.02 -6.58
CA ILE A 29 -0.19 0.52 -6.95
C ILE A 29 -0.06 1.22 -8.29
N SER A 30 -0.90 0.85 -9.27
CA SER A 30 -0.83 1.43 -10.61
C SER A 30 -1.28 2.89 -10.63
N ASP A 31 -0.80 3.66 -11.59
CA ASP A 31 -1.19 5.06 -11.76
C ASP A 31 -2.71 5.16 -12.01
N GLU A 32 -3.28 4.24 -12.78
CA GLU A 32 -4.72 4.16 -13.03
C GLU A 32 -5.52 3.90 -11.75
N ALA A 33 -5.01 3.03 -10.87
CA ALA A 33 -5.62 2.76 -9.58
C ALA A 33 -5.58 3.99 -8.66
N LEU A 34 -4.46 4.73 -8.64
CA LEU A 34 -4.32 5.98 -7.87
C LEU A 34 -5.22 7.09 -8.41
N ILE A 35 -5.27 7.26 -9.73
CA ILE A 35 -6.08 8.27 -10.43
C ILE A 35 -7.57 8.00 -10.25
N SER A 36 -8.00 6.74 -10.36
CA SER A 36 -9.41 6.33 -10.23
C SER A 36 -9.92 6.37 -8.78
N GLY A 37 -9.05 6.11 -7.80
CA GLY A 37 -9.40 6.22 -6.38
C GLY A 37 -9.46 7.66 -5.87
N GLY A 38 -8.88 8.62 -6.61
CA GLY A 38 -8.84 10.03 -6.26
C GLY A 38 -10.02 10.84 -6.77
N ARG A 39 -10.07 12.11 -6.39
CA ARG A 39 -11.03 13.09 -6.94
C ARG A 39 -10.36 13.99 -7.97
N VAL A 40 -11.16 14.42 -8.94
CA VAL A 40 -10.76 15.43 -9.93
C VAL A 40 -11.06 16.83 -9.39
N TYR A 41 -10.04 17.67 -9.39
CA TYR A 41 -10.13 19.09 -9.08
C TYR A 41 -10.20 19.88 -10.40
N GLY A 42 -10.65 21.14 -10.34
CA GLY A 42 -10.69 22.01 -11.52
C GLY A 42 -9.33 22.08 -12.24
N GLY A 43 -9.35 22.13 -13.57
CA GLY A 43 -8.13 22.16 -14.39
C GLY A 43 -7.46 20.80 -14.63
N GLY A 44 -8.15 19.68 -14.36
CA GLY A 44 -7.64 18.34 -14.67
C GLY A 44 -6.67 17.76 -13.62
N LEU A 45 -6.57 18.39 -12.45
CA LEU A 45 -5.71 17.91 -11.37
C LEU A 45 -6.37 16.74 -10.64
N HIS A 46 -5.70 15.59 -10.59
CA HIS A 46 -6.12 14.45 -9.78
C HIS A 46 -5.47 14.53 -8.40
N LYS A 47 -6.28 14.39 -7.34
CA LYS A 47 -5.81 14.39 -5.96
C LYS A 47 -6.40 13.21 -5.20
N LEU A 48 -5.55 12.53 -4.44
CA LEU A 48 -5.91 11.41 -3.59
C LEU A 48 -5.64 11.77 -2.12
N GLU A 49 -6.67 11.75 -1.28
CA GLU A 49 -6.55 11.96 0.17
C GLU A 49 -6.24 10.65 0.91
N PRO A 50 -5.71 10.68 2.15
CA PRO A 50 -5.37 9.47 2.90
C PRO A 50 -6.53 8.49 3.09
N LYS A 51 -7.77 8.98 3.26
CA LYS A 51 -8.97 8.12 3.38
C LYS A 51 -9.35 7.44 2.06
N GLU A 52 -8.98 8.04 0.93
CA GLU A 52 -9.27 7.55 -0.41
C GLU A 52 -8.23 6.53 -0.85
N LEU A 53 -6.96 6.78 -0.54
CA LEU A 53 -5.88 5.81 -0.70
C LEU A 53 -6.21 4.48 0.00
N GLY A 54 -6.86 4.53 1.17
CA GLY A 54 -7.32 3.34 1.89
C GLY A 54 -8.34 2.48 1.14
N ASN A 55 -8.96 3.00 0.08
CA ASN A 55 -9.93 2.28 -0.76
C ASN A 55 -9.33 1.85 -2.11
N VAL A 56 -8.07 2.18 -2.39
CA VAL A 56 -7.41 1.81 -3.65
C VAL A 56 -7.06 0.33 -3.63
N LEU A 57 -7.37 -0.38 -4.72
CA LEU A 57 -7.00 -1.78 -4.88
C LEU A 57 -5.49 -1.90 -5.13
N VAL A 58 -4.87 -2.83 -4.43
CA VAL A 58 -3.44 -3.13 -4.55
C VAL A 58 -3.29 -4.55 -5.10
N ASP A 59 -2.45 -4.71 -6.11
CA ASP A 59 -2.07 -6.05 -6.56
C ASP A 59 -1.07 -6.66 -5.56
N LEU A 60 -1.51 -7.74 -4.90
CA LEU A 60 -0.70 -8.48 -3.93
C LEU A 60 0.01 -9.69 -4.54
N SER A 61 -0.17 -9.96 -5.84
CA SER A 61 0.54 -11.03 -6.57
C SER A 61 2.07 -10.99 -6.35
N PRO A 62 2.73 -9.81 -6.34
CA PRO A 62 4.17 -9.73 -6.08
C PRO A 62 4.58 -10.16 -4.67
N ILE A 63 3.68 -10.09 -3.69
CA ILE A 63 3.94 -10.40 -2.27
C ILE A 63 3.70 -11.90 -2.00
N ALA A 64 2.66 -12.49 -2.60
CA ALA A 64 2.37 -13.91 -2.48
C ALA A 64 3.50 -14.81 -3.01
N SER A 65 4.23 -14.34 -4.03
CA SER A 65 5.42 -15.00 -4.57
C SER A 65 6.60 -15.07 -3.57
N ILE A 66 6.67 -14.12 -2.63
CA ILE A 66 7.73 -14.05 -1.61
C ILE A 66 7.48 -15.09 -0.49
N GLY A 67 6.21 -15.37 -0.16
CA GLY A 67 5.83 -16.35 0.86
C GLY A 67 6.14 -17.81 0.50
N ASN A 68 6.19 -18.15 -0.79
CA ASN A 68 6.54 -19.49 -1.27
C ASN A 68 8.06 -19.77 -1.30
N LYS A 69 8.90 -18.84 -0.82
CA LYS A 69 10.35 -19.00 -0.81
C LYS A 69 10.94 -19.54 0.51
N LEU A 70 10.08 -20.00 1.43
CA LEU A 70 10.48 -20.60 2.72
C LEU A 70 10.16 -22.10 2.84
N VAL A 71 9.98 -22.80 1.71
CA VAL A 71 9.92 -24.26 1.68
C VAL A 71 11.11 -24.77 0.88
N TYR A 72 12.30 -24.81 1.49
CA TYR A 72 13.40 -25.76 1.29
C TYR A 72 14.38 -25.64 2.44
#